data_AF-A0A537UMF9-F1
#
_entry.id   AF-A0A537UMF9-F1
#
_cell.length_a   1.000
_cell.length_b   1.000
_cell.length_c   1.000
_cell.angle_alpha   90.00
_cell.angle_beta   90.00
_cell.angle_gamma   90.00
#
_symmetry.space_group_name_H-M   'P 1'
#
loop_
_entity.id
_entity.type
_entity.pdbx_description
1 polymer ?
#
loop_
_entity_poly.entity_id
_entity_poly.type
_entity_poly.pdbx_seq_one_letter_code
_entity_poly.pdbx_strand_id
1 'polypeptide(L)'
;LESARKSARPTIVDFNFPELPSWQRAKAILDDGAIGRLRNVVVTWNFANRATRLRLDSWKTRGDGGGGLLGNFVSHCFYNLEWLCGPISGLTARLFALPDWDADGSIALALAFASGAGGSLQVSCASLLGSGYRLELYGEDGALVLSNPTADYFRGFELKFARHGDDALKPIAIEDADEEPSPDSRVSPVSRLVRRLIDACESGGSPSPGVAEGYRVQCLIDAARRAHASGRWIDVAPPAVHSPDLVGAGLGKP
;
A
#
# COMPACT_ATOMS: atom_id res chain seq x y z
N LEU A 1 -7.95 18.03 -0.16
CA LEU A 1 -7.03 18.30 0.97
C LEU A 1 -7.34 19.62 1.68
N GLU A 2 -7.40 20.75 0.98
CA GLU A 2 -7.68 22.06 1.62
C GLU A 2 -9.00 22.10 2.40
N SER A 3 -10.08 21.54 1.85
CA SER A 3 -11.38 21.47 2.53
C SER A 3 -11.33 20.66 3.84
N ALA A 4 -10.62 19.52 3.83
CA ALA A 4 -10.41 18.70 5.02
C ALA A 4 -9.64 19.49 6.10
N ARG A 5 -8.56 20.18 5.72
CA ARG A 5 -7.78 21.05 6.63
C ARG A 5 -8.62 22.19 7.22
N LYS A 6 -9.38 22.89 6.38
CA LYS A 6 -10.21 24.03 6.81
C LYS A 6 -11.35 23.62 7.75
N SER A 7 -11.95 22.44 7.51
CA SER A 7 -13.07 21.96 8.31
C SER A 7 -12.65 21.32 9.63
N ALA A 8 -11.38 20.92 9.76
CA ALA A 8 -10.84 20.14 10.90
C ALA A 8 -11.66 18.88 11.21
N ARG A 9 -12.42 18.37 10.23
CA ARG A 9 -13.22 17.15 10.38
C ARG A 9 -12.36 15.91 10.18
N PRO A 10 -12.57 14.85 10.97
CA PRO A 10 -11.93 13.56 10.73
C PRO A 10 -12.19 13.07 9.32
N THR A 11 -11.16 12.49 8.69
CA THR A 11 -11.26 11.89 7.36
C THR A 11 -10.56 10.56 7.35
N ILE A 12 -11.11 9.58 6.65
CA ILE A 12 -10.44 8.31 6.44
C ILE A 12 -10.48 7.92 4.95
N VAL A 13 -9.43 7.23 4.51
CA VAL A 13 -9.33 6.61 3.19
C VAL A 13 -9.26 5.11 3.37
N ASP A 14 -9.90 4.38 2.47
CA ASP A 14 -10.11 2.94 2.56
C ASP A 14 -8.86 2.11 2.20
N PHE A 15 -7.71 2.38 2.83
CA PHE A 15 -6.51 1.55 2.68
C PHE A 15 -6.54 0.42 3.71
N ASN A 16 -7.04 -0.74 3.28
CA ASN A 16 -7.45 -1.82 4.18
C ASN A 16 -6.36 -2.84 4.53
N PHE A 17 -5.35 -3.02 3.69
CA PHE A 17 -4.28 -3.99 3.94
C PHE A 17 -3.55 -3.80 5.28
N PRO A 18 -3.19 -2.58 5.70
CA PRO A 18 -2.62 -2.33 7.02
C PRO A 18 -3.50 -2.85 8.14
N GLU A 19 -4.82 -2.93 7.97
CA GLU A 19 -5.72 -3.42 9.02
C GLU A 19 -5.63 -4.94 9.23
N LEU A 20 -4.87 -5.66 8.41
CA LEU A 20 -4.69 -7.11 8.55
C LEU A 20 -3.61 -7.42 9.60
N PRO A 21 -3.81 -8.43 10.48
CA PRO A 21 -2.83 -8.78 11.51
C PRO A 21 -1.43 -9.11 10.96
N SER A 22 -1.37 -9.75 9.80
CA SER A 22 -0.11 -10.07 9.11
C SER A 22 0.67 -8.83 8.68
N TRP A 23 -0.04 -7.79 8.20
CA TRP A 23 0.54 -6.51 7.80
C TRP A 23 0.97 -5.68 9.01
N GLN A 24 0.18 -5.65 10.08
CA GLN A 24 0.57 -5.04 11.36
C GLN A 24 1.81 -5.71 11.95
N ARG A 25 1.86 -7.05 11.94
CA ARG A 25 3.01 -7.79 12.44
C ARG A 25 4.26 -7.51 11.60
N ALA A 26 4.11 -7.43 10.28
CA ALA A 26 5.21 -7.04 9.40
C ALA A 26 5.72 -5.62 9.73
N LYS A 27 4.82 -4.64 9.89
CA LYS A 27 5.17 -3.27 10.28
C LYS A 27 5.91 -3.22 11.62
N ALA A 28 5.43 -3.93 12.64
CA ALA A 28 6.09 -3.98 13.95
C ALA A 28 7.53 -4.51 13.84
N ILE A 29 7.77 -5.56 13.05
CA ILE A 29 9.13 -6.12 12.84
C ILE A 29 10.05 -5.11 12.14
N LEU A 30 9.52 -4.33 11.20
CA LEU A 30 10.29 -3.27 10.52
C LEU A 30 10.60 -2.11 11.47
N ASP A 31 9.63 -1.70 12.28
CA ASP A 31 9.77 -0.61 13.26
C ASP A 31 10.77 -0.95 14.37
N ASP A 32 10.82 -2.22 14.77
CA ASP A 32 11.83 -2.74 15.70
C ASP A 32 13.25 -2.77 15.10
N GLY A 33 13.41 -2.42 13.81
CA GLY A 33 14.68 -2.41 13.10
C GLY A 33 15.23 -3.79 12.78
N ALA A 34 14.39 -4.83 12.81
CA ALA A 34 14.84 -6.23 12.78
C ALA A 34 15.53 -6.67 11.47
N ILE A 35 15.35 -5.94 10.37
CA ILE A 35 16.08 -6.15 9.10
C ILE A 35 17.19 -5.13 8.86
N GLY A 36 17.45 -4.19 9.78
CA GLY A 36 18.41 -3.10 9.57
C GLY A 36 17.95 -2.09 8.52
N ARG A 37 18.90 -1.39 7.88
CA ARG A 37 18.55 -0.44 6.79
C ARG A 37 18.01 -1.18 5.57
N LEU A 38 16.89 -0.69 5.03
CA LEU A 38 16.27 -1.24 3.83
C LEU A 38 17.22 -1.09 2.61
N ARG A 39 17.40 -2.17 1.85
CA ARG A 39 18.25 -2.20 0.64
C ARG A 39 17.45 -2.43 -0.63
N ASN A 40 16.47 -3.34 -0.59
CA ASN A 40 15.69 -3.72 -1.77
C ASN A 40 14.26 -4.10 -1.42
N VAL A 41 13.31 -3.72 -2.27
CA VAL A 41 11.89 -4.05 -2.16
C VAL A 41 11.41 -4.70 -3.46
N VAL A 42 10.78 -5.87 -3.36
CA VAL A 42 10.19 -6.56 -4.52
C VAL A 42 8.72 -6.84 -4.23
N VAL A 43 7.84 -6.40 -5.13
CA VAL A 43 6.41 -6.68 -5.07
C VAL A 43 5.93 -7.29 -6.36
N THR A 44 5.27 -8.43 -6.25
CA THR A 44 4.54 -9.05 -7.35
C THR A 44 3.11 -9.32 -6.92
N TRP A 45 2.14 -8.92 -7.74
CA TRP A 45 0.74 -9.26 -7.52
C TRP A 45 0.12 -9.79 -8.82
N ASN A 46 0.03 -11.12 -8.92
CA ASN A 46 -0.46 -11.81 -10.10
C ASN A 46 -1.76 -12.52 -9.78
N PHE A 47 -2.83 -12.10 -10.46
CA PHE A 47 -4.16 -12.65 -10.25
C PHE A 47 -5.01 -12.50 -11.50
N ALA A 48 -6.13 -13.22 -11.54
CA ALA A 48 -7.16 -13.04 -12.55
C ALA A 48 -8.37 -12.39 -11.89
N ASN A 49 -8.53 -11.08 -12.07
CA ASN A 49 -9.63 -10.36 -11.45
C ASN A 49 -10.95 -10.68 -12.18
N ARG A 50 -12.09 -10.58 -11.47
CA ARG A 50 -13.40 -10.93 -12.03
C ARG A 50 -13.79 -10.04 -13.22
N ALA A 51 -13.53 -8.74 -13.15
CA ALA A 51 -13.89 -7.79 -14.21
C ALA A 51 -13.16 -8.10 -15.51
N THR A 52 -11.87 -8.42 -15.42
CA THR A 52 -11.02 -8.87 -16.52
C THR A 52 -11.46 -10.21 -17.07
N ARG A 53 -11.71 -11.20 -16.20
CA ARG A 53 -12.20 -12.52 -16.61
C ARG A 53 -13.52 -12.47 -17.36
N LEU A 54 -14.43 -11.59 -16.93
CA LEU A 54 -15.75 -11.44 -17.51
C LEU A 54 -15.82 -10.33 -18.58
N ARG A 55 -14.68 -9.71 -18.93
CA ARG A 55 -14.57 -8.58 -19.88
C ARG A 55 -15.62 -7.49 -19.62
N LEU A 56 -15.81 -7.14 -18.35
CA LEU A 56 -16.77 -6.12 -17.95
C LEU A 56 -16.22 -4.73 -18.27
N ASP A 57 -16.95 -3.96 -19.07
CA ASP A 57 -16.67 -2.53 -19.26
C ASP A 57 -17.19 -1.75 -18.04
N SER A 58 -16.28 -1.18 -17.26
CA SER A 58 -16.61 -0.41 -16.06
C SER A 58 -15.46 0.53 -15.70
N TRP A 59 -15.68 1.45 -14.78
CA TRP A 59 -14.62 2.32 -14.27
C TRP A 59 -13.40 1.54 -13.73
N LYS A 60 -13.57 0.29 -13.26
CA LYS A 60 -12.49 -0.57 -12.74
C LYS A 60 -11.54 -1.07 -13.82
N THR A 61 -11.97 -1.09 -15.08
CA THR A 61 -11.20 -1.57 -16.23
C THR A 61 -10.69 -0.42 -17.09
N ARG A 62 -11.28 0.78 -16.97
CA ARG A 62 -10.89 1.98 -17.70
C ARG A 62 -9.94 2.87 -16.90
N GLY A 63 -8.75 3.12 -17.44
CA GLY A 63 -7.72 3.96 -16.80
C GLY A 63 -7.98 5.48 -16.90
N ASP A 64 -8.82 5.93 -17.83
CA ASP A 64 -9.14 7.34 -18.11
C ASP A 64 -9.86 8.05 -16.95
N GLY A 65 -10.76 7.33 -16.25
CA GLY A 65 -11.58 7.85 -15.16
C GLY A 65 -11.00 7.74 -13.75
N GLY A 66 -9.69 7.47 -13.60
CA GLY A 66 -9.07 7.27 -12.27
C GLY A 66 -9.19 5.85 -11.71
N GLY A 67 -9.80 4.93 -12.46
CA GLY A 67 -9.82 3.51 -12.13
C GLY A 67 -8.69 2.73 -12.81
N GLY A 68 -9.04 1.62 -13.45
CA GLY A 68 -8.06 0.70 -14.02
C GLY A 68 -7.21 -0.01 -12.96
N LEU A 69 -6.16 -0.71 -13.41
CA LEU A 69 -5.28 -1.47 -12.54
C LEU A 69 -4.46 -0.54 -11.64
N LEU A 70 -4.12 0.65 -12.16
CA LEU A 70 -3.38 1.67 -11.43
C LEU A 70 -4.19 2.25 -10.26
N GLY A 71 -5.43 2.68 -10.51
CA GLY A 71 -6.29 3.28 -9.48
C GLY A 71 -6.86 2.28 -8.49
N ASN A 72 -7.17 1.05 -8.93
CA ASN A 72 -7.87 0.08 -8.09
C ASN A 72 -6.95 -0.83 -7.27
N PHE A 73 -5.71 -1.09 -7.72
CA PHE A 73 -4.81 -2.03 -7.04
C PHE A 73 -3.45 -1.41 -6.71
N VAL A 74 -2.82 -0.75 -7.67
CA VAL A 74 -1.51 -0.12 -7.44
C VAL A 74 -1.61 1.04 -6.43
N SER A 75 -2.75 1.70 -6.32
CA SER A 75 -3.03 2.69 -5.27
C SER A 75 -2.80 2.13 -3.85
N HIS A 76 -3.31 0.93 -3.57
CA HIS A 76 -3.06 0.24 -2.31
C HIS A 76 -1.59 -0.15 -2.17
N CYS A 77 -0.95 -0.65 -3.25
CA CYS A 77 0.48 -0.95 -3.22
C CYS A 77 1.33 0.29 -2.88
N PHE A 78 1.05 1.45 -3.48
CA PHE A 78 1.76 2.69 -3.17
C PHE A 78 1.60 3.09 -1.70
N TYR A 79 0.37 3.09 -1.20
CA TYR A 79 0.14 3.39 0.22
C TYR A 79 0.88 2.41 1.13
N ASN A 80 0.71 1.11 0.89
CA ASN A 80 1.32 0.04 1.67
C ASN A 80 2.85 0.11 1.70
N LEU A 81 3.45 0.40 0.55
CA LEU A 81 4.89 0.57 0.42
C LEU A 81 5.39 1.80 1.17
N GLU A 82 4.73 2.95 1.06
CA GLU A 82 5.13 4.12 1.84
C GLU A 82 4.93 3.93 3.35
N TRP A 83 3.86 3.22 3.74
CA TRP A 83 3.58 2.89 5.13
C TRP A 83 4.64 1.97 5.73
N LEU A 84 5.15 0.97 4.99
CA LEU A 84 6.16 0.02 5.48
C LEU A 84 7.59 0.52 5.30
N CYS A 85 7.90 1.18 4.18
CA CYS A 85 9.27 1.43 3.72
C CYS A 85 9.67 2.91 3.72
N GLY A 86 8.73 3.81 4.02
CA GLY A 86 8.92 5.25 3.90
C GLY A 86 8.69 5.78 2.47
N PRO A 87 8.87 7.10 2.27
CA PRO A 87 8.43 7.76 1.04
C PRO A 87 9.10 7.25 -0.24
N ILE A 88 8.32 7.11 -1.31
CA ILE A 88 8.83 6.90 -2.67
C ILE A 88 9.26 8.26 -3.24
N SER A 89 10.55 8.40 -3.57
CA SER A 89 11.15 9.64 -4.06
C SER A 89 11.20 9.74 -5.58
N GLY A 90 11.02 8.62 -6.29
CA GLY A 90 11.00 8.61 -7.75
C GLY A 90 10.56 7.26 -8.30
N LEU A 91 10.08 7.26 -9.54
CA LEU A 91 9.66 6.04 -10.22
C LEU A 91 9.76 6.14 -11.73
N THR A 92 9.77 4.98 -12.38
CA THR A 92 9.36 4.82 -13.79
C THR A 92 8.31 3.74 -13.90
N ALA A 93 7.44 3.81 -14.92
CA ALA A 93 6.34 2.88 -15.09
C ALA A 93 6.11 2.51 -16.57
N ARG A 94 5.62 1.29 -16.77
CA ARG A 94 5.07 0.81 -18.05
C ARG A 94 3.75 0.10 -17.78
N LEU A 95 2.71 0.55 -18.48
CA LEU A 95 1.39 -0.06 -18.49
C LEU A 95 1.25 -0.85 -19.79
N PHE A 96 0.67 -2.04 -19.68
CA PHE A 96 0.43 -2.94 -20.80
C PHE A 96 -1.06 -3.28 -20.81
N ALA A 97 -1.74 -2.83 -21.86
CA ALA A 97 -3.15 -3.17 -22.10
C ALA A 97 -3.29 -4.65 -22.47
N LEU A 98 -4.50 -5.19 -22.30
CA LEU A 98 -4.81 -6.53 -22.78
C LEU A 98 -4.91 -6.53 -24.32
N PRO A 99 -4.47 -7.62 -24.99
CA PRO A 99 -4.74 -7.79 -26.41
C PRO A 99 -6.25 -7.75 -26.67
N ASP A 100 -6.66 -7.05 -27.73
CA ASP A 100 -8.05 -6.92 -28.18
C ASP A 100 -9.02 -6.21 -27.23
N TRP A 101 -8.51 -5.63 -26.14
CA TRP A 101 -9.32 -4.90 -25.16
C TRP A 101 -8.50 -3.80 -24.51
N ASP A 102 -8.89 -2.54 -24.75
CA ASP A 102 -8.22 -1.33 -24.24
C ASP A 102 -8.46 -1.10 -22.73
N ALA A 103 -8.10 -2.11 -21.94
CA ALA A 103 -8.14 -2.13 -20.49
C ALA A 103 -6.76 -2.53 -19.95
N ASP A 104 -6.40 -1.98 -18.78
CA ASP A 104 -5.12 -2.27 -18.14
C ASP A 104 -4.98 -3.77 -17.84
N GLY A 105 -4.00 -4.44 -18.44
CA GLY A 105 -3.70 -5.85 -18.20
C GLY A 105 -2.66 -6.04 -17.12
N SER A 106 -1.51 -5.39 -17.29
CA SER A 106 -0.41 -5.43 -16.33
C SER A 106 0.35 -4.11 -16.26
N ILE A 107 0.99 -3.87 -15.12
CA ILE A 107 1.83 -2.69 -14.86
C ILE A 107 3.14 -3.16 -14.25
N ALA A 108 4.25 -2.61 -14.74
CA ALA A 108 5.57 -2.77 -14.16
C ALA A 108 6.16 -1.41 -13.78
N LEU A 109 6.70 -1.30 -12.57
CA LEU A 109 7.31 -0.09 -12.04
C LEU A 109 8.69 -0.41 -11.44
N ALA A 110 9.62 0.50 -11.63
CA ALA A 110 10.83 0.61 -10.81
C ALA A 110 10.72 1.84 -9.93
N LEU A 111 11.14 1.72 -8.67
CA LEU A 111 10.91 2.68 -7.60
C LEU A 111 12.25 3.04 -6.94
N ALA A 112 12.37 4.29 -6.49
CA ALA A 112 13.37 4.70 -5.51
C ALA A 112 12.65 5.22 -4.25
N PHE A 113 13.19 4.85 -3.10
CA PHE A 113 12.74 5.34 -1.80
C PHE A 113 13.65 6.48 -1.33
N ALA A 114 13.11 7.40 -0.53
CA ALA A 114 13.87 8.50 0.06
C ALA A 114 15.00 8.02 0.99
N SER A 115 14.93 6.79 1.49
CA SER A 115 15.99 6.12 2.25
C SER A 115 17.20 5.72 1.40
N GLY A 116 17.11 5.80 0.07
CA GLY A 116 18.12 5.31 -0.87
C GLY A 116 17.90 3.87 -1.33
N ALA A 117 16.93 3.15 -0.77
CA ALA A 117 16.57 1.81 -1.23
C ALA A 117 15.95 1.85 -2.64
N GLY A 118 16.24 0.83 -3.45
CA GLY A 118 15.56 0.59 -4.72
C GLY A 118 14.41 -0.41 -4.56
N GLY A 119 13.50 -0.44 -5.53
CA GLY A 119 12.51 -1.51 -5.58
C GLY A 119 11.79 -1.67 -6.91
N SER A 120 11.01 -2.73 -7.00
CA SER A 120 10.16 -3.04 -8.16
C SER A 120 8.76 -3.45 -7.73
N LEU A 121 7.76 -3.00 -8.49
CA LEU A 121 6.36 -3.39 -8.32
C LEU A 121 5.83 -3.87 -9.66
N GLN A 122 5.34 -5.11 -9.70
CA GLN A 122 4.62 -5.66 -10.85
C GLN A 122 3.23 -6.12 -10.41
N VAL A 123 2.21 -5.70 -11.16
CA VAL A 123 0.82 -6.12 -10.95
C VAL A 123 0.26 -6.61 -12.28
N SER A 124 -0.40 -7.76 -12.28
CA SER A 124 -1.12 -8.30 -13.43
C SER A 124 -2.49 -8.79 -12.99
N CYS A 125 -3.53 -8.29 -13.65
CA CYS A 125 -4.91 -8.73 -13.43
C CYS A 125 -5.38 -9.79 -14.44
N ALA A 126 -4.49 -10.21 -15.34
CA ALA A 126 -4.73 -11.19 -16.41
C ALA A 126 -3.97 -12.51 -16.21
N SER A 127 -3.50 -12.78 -14.99
CA SER A 127 -2.75 -13.99 -14.66
C SER A 127 -3.69 -15.06 -14.11
N LEU A 128 -4.20 -15.94 -14.98
CA LEU A 128 -5.04 -17.08 -14.58
C LEU A 128 -4.26 -17.99 -13.62
N LEU A 129 -4.86 -18.30 -12.46
CA LEU A 129 -4.20 -19.04 -11.37
C LEU A 129 -2.85 -18.41 -10.97
N GLY A 130 -2.78 -17.07 -11.02
CA GLY A 130 -1.57 -16.33 -10.67
C GLY A 130 -1.10 -16.60 -9.24
N SER A 131 0.18 -16.30 -9.00
CA SER A 131 0.89 -16.57 -7.74
C SER A 131 0.39 -15.78 -6.52
N GLY A 132 -0.63 -14.94 -6.68
CA GLY A 132 -1.18 -14.10 -5.63
C GLY A 132 -0.32 -12.87 -5.35
N TYR A 133 -0.40 -12.35 -4.12
CA TYR A 133 0.33 -11.18 -3.65
C TYR A 133 1.62 -11.61 -2.96
N ARG A 134 2.76 -10.99 -3.28
CA ARG A 134 4.02 -11.21 -2.60
C ARG A 134 4.80 -9.90 -2.47
N LEU A 135 5.18 -9.58 -1.25
CA LEU A 135 6.04 -8.46 -0.87
C LEU A 135 7.28 -9.00 -0.17
N GLU A 136 8.44 -8.62 -0.67
CA GLU A 136 9.75 -9.04 -0.16
C GLU A 136 10.54 -7.79 0.18
N LEU A 137 11.03 -7.73 1.41
CA LEU A 137 11.80 -6.63 1.98
C LEU A 137 13.15 -7.17 2.41
N TYR A 138 14.22 -6.65 1.81
CA TYR A 138 15.58 -7.04 2.12
C TYR A 138 16.29 -5.86 2.75
N GLY A 139 16.76 -6.04 3.98
CA GLY A 139 17.61 -5.08 4.66
C GLY A 139 19.02 -5.61 4.86
N GLU A 140 19.81 -4.90 5.67
CA GLU A 140 21.19 -5.28 5.97
C GLU A 140 21.30 -6.50 6.86
N ASP A 141 20.37 -6.61 7.83
CA ASP A 141 20.43 -7.55 8.94
C ASP A 141 19.37 -8.66 8.82
N GLY A 142 18.57 -8.65 7.76
CA GLY A 142 17.54 -9.65 7.56
C GLY A 142 16.67 -9.45 6.33
N ALA A 143 15.71 -10.36 6.18
CA ALA A 143 14.71 -10.33 5.13
C ALA A 143 13.32 -10.64 5.73
N LEU A 144 12.30 -9.95 5.20
CA LEU A 144 10.90 -10.14 5.57
C LEU A 144 10.09 -10.39 4.29
N VAL A 145 9.26 -11.42 4.30
CA VAL A 145 8.41 -11.79 3.17
C VAL A 145 6.97 -11.93 3.64
N LEU A 146 6.08 -11.15 3.05
CA LEU A 146 4.65 -11.22 3.26
C LEU A 146 3.99 -11.69 1.96
N SER A 147 3.31 -12.82 1.98
CA SER A 147 2.72 -13.41 0.77
C SER A 147 1.35 -14.00 0.99
N ASN A 148 0.44 -13.79 0.05
CA ASN A 148 -0.88 -14.41 0.00
C ASN A 148 -1.03 -15.12 -1.35
N PRO A 149 -0.91 -16.46 -1.38
CA PRO A 149 -1.02 -17.24 -2.62
C PRO A 149 -2.48 -17.51 -3.04
N THR A 150 -3.46 -17.02 -2.28
CA THR A 150 -4.88 -17.34 -2.50
C THR A 150 -5.55 -16.35 -3.46
N ALA A 151 -6.74 -16.72 -3.93
CA ALA A 151 -7.58 -15.82 -4.74
C ALA A 151 -8.28 -14.75 -3.88
N ASP A 152 -8.34 -14.93 -2.55
CA ASP A 152 -8.90 -13.96 -1.62
C ASP A 152 -7.83 -12.94 -1.25
N TYR A 153 -8.02 -11.68 -1.64
CA TYR A 153 -7.00 -10.65 -1.44
C TYR A 153 -6.73 -10.30 0.03
N PHE A 154 -7.66 -10.60 0.95
CA PHE A 154 -7.57 -10.18 2.36
C PHE A 154 -7.40 -11.34 3.34
N ARG A 155 -7.47 -12.59 2.88
CA ARG A 155 -7.29 -13.79 3.71
C ARG A 155 -6.18 -14.69 3.16
N GLY A 156 -5.42 -15.33 4.04
CA GLY A 156 -4.38 -16.30 3.65
C GLY A 156 -2.98 -15.70 3.51
N PHE A 157 -2.71 -14.55 4.12
CA PHE A 157 -1.35 -14.01 4.21
C PHE A 157 -0.48 -14.84 5.14
N GLU A 158 0.68 -15.24 4.64
CA GLU A 158 1.79 -15.80 5.38
C GLU A 158 2.87 -14.75 5.57
N LEU A 159 3.48 -14.69 6.76
CA LEU A 159 4.63 -13.86 7.05
C LEU A 159 5.84 -14.73 7.35
N LYS A 160 6.97 -14.46 6.70
CA LYS A 160 8.24 -15.17 6.90
C LYS A 160 9.37 -14.18 7.14
N PHE A 161 10.31 -14.55 7.99
CA PHE A 161 11.42 -13.69 8.38
C PHE A 161 12.71 -14.50 8.53
N ALA A 162 13.83 -13.86 8.22
CA ALA A 162 15.18 -14.39 8.44
C ALA A 162 16.08 -13.25 8.91
N ARG A 163 16.99 -13.54 9.84
CA ARG A 163 18.10 -12.65 10.22
C ARG A 163 19.36 -13.00 9.45
N HIS A 164 20.31 -12.09 9.44
CA HIS A 164 21.66 -12.36 8.98
C HIS A 164 22.24 -13.58 9.72
N GLY A 165 22.66 -14.59 8.96
CA GLY A 165 23.15 -15.87 9.48
C GLY A 165 22.10 -16.99 9.59
N ASP A 166 20.82 -16.71 9.32
CA ASP A 166 19.83 -17.76 9.11
C ASP A 166 19.99 -18.39 7.71
N ASP A 167 19.84 -19.71 7.61
CA ASP A 167 19.93 -20.44 6.33
C ASP A 167 18.61 -20.41 5.53
N ALA A 168 17.51 -19.96 6.13
CA ALA A 168 16.18 -19.93 5.49
C ALA A 168 15.21 -18.93 6.14
N LEU A 169 14.24 -18.47 5.35
CA LEU A 169 13.05 -17.74 5.82
C LEU A 169 12.16 -18.66 6.68
N LYS A 170 11.88 -18.23 7.91
CA LYS A 170 11.07 -18.97 8.88
C LYS A 170 9.68 -18.34 9.01
N PRO A 171 8.61 -19.14 9.07
CA PRO A 171 7.26 -18.60 9.26
C PRO A 171 7.13 -17.93 10.62
N ILE A 172 6.42 -16.80 10.65
CA ILE A 172 6.01 -16.11 11.86
C ILE A 172 4.53 -16.40 12.09
N ALA A 173 4.20 -16.83 13.30
CA ALA A 173 2.81 -16.99 13.70
C ALA A 173 2.08 -15.64 13.64
N ILE A 174 0.93 -15.66 12.98
CA ILE A 174 0.01 -14.52 12.91
C ILE A 174 -1.22 -14.95 13.68
N GLU A 175 -1.57 -14.17 14.71
CA GLU A 175 -2.81 -14.39 15.43
C GLU A 175 -3.95 -13.76 14.62
N ASP A 176 -4.98 -14.56 14.33
CA ASP A 176 -6.19 -14.04 13.73
C ASP A 176 -6.91 -13.14 14.74
N ALA A 177 -7.16 -11.90 14.35
CA ALA A 177 -7.83 -10.92 15.19
C ALA A 177 -9.36 -11.09 15.23
N ASP A 178 -9.93 -11.94 14.36
CA ASP A 178 -11.37 -12.13 14.24
C ASP A 178 -11.77 -13.50 14.79
N GLU A 179 -12.52 -13.52 15.89
CA GLU A 179 -13.05 -14.76 16.50
C GLU A 179 -14.08 -15.45 15.58
N GLU A 180 -14.92 -14.66 14.89
CA GLU A 180 -15.89 -15.14 13.91
C GLU A 180 -15.69 -14.44 12.54
N PRO A 181 -14.96 -15.06 11.61
CA PRO A 181 -14.64 -14.40 10.35
C PRO A 181 -15.85 -14.31 9.42
N SER A 182 -16.12 -13.10 8.92
CA SER A 182 -17.16 -12.85 7.91
C SER A 182 -16.92 -13.66 6.63
N PRO A 183 -17.97 -14.09 5.91
CA PRO A 183 -17.83 -14.70 4.58
C PRO A 183 -17.12 -13.79 3.57
N ASP A 184 -17.26 -12.48 3.72
CA ASP A 184 -16.53 -11.49 2.92
C ASP A 184 -15.33 -10.98 3.73
N SER A 185 -14.13 -11.37 3.28
CA SER A 185 -12.85 -11.06 3.93
C SER A 185 -12.55 -9.57 4.05
N ARG A 186 -13.26 -8.70 3.32
CA ARG A 186 -13.10 -7.25 3.37
C ARG A 186 -13.81 -6.60 4.56
N VAL A 187 -14.85 -7.25 5.08
CA VAL A 187 -15.72 -6.64 6.10
C VAL A 187 -14.94 -6.28 7.36
N SER A 188 -14.11 -7.19 7.85
CA SER A 188 -13.30 -7.00 9.06
C SER A 188 -12.33 -5.82 8.96
N PRO A 189 -11.41 -5.76 7.98
CA PRO A 189 -10.47 -4.63 7.87
C PRO A 189 -11.17 -3.29 7.59
N VAL A 190 -12.24 -3.27 6.78
CA VAL A 190 -13.02 -2.04 6.55
C VAL A 190 -13.72 -1.59 7.84
N SER A 191 -14.26 -2.52 8.63
CA SER A 191 -14.93 -2.20 9.90
C SER A 191 -13.98 -1.55 10.90
N ARG A 192 -12.70 -1.94 10.93
CA ARG A 192 -11.68 -1.29 11.77
C ARG A 192 -11.44 0.16 11.38
N LEU A 193 -11.39 0.46 10.09
CA LEU A 193 -11.28 1.85 9.60
C LEU A 193 -12.53 2.66 9.93
N VAL A 194 -13.72 2.10 9.70
CA VAL A 194 -14.97 2.77 10.04
C VAL A 194 -15.06 3.08 11.54
N ARG A 195 -14.69 2.13 12.41
CA ARG A 195 -14.61 2.37 13.86
C ARG A 195 -13.64 3.51 14.18
N ARG A 196 -12.42 3.48 13.62
CA ARG A 196 -11.43 4.55 13.80
C ARG A 196 -11.96 5.93 13.39
N LEU A 197 -12.75 6.00 12.31
CA LEU A 197 -13.40 7.25 11.90
C LEU A 197 -14.47 7.69 12.90
N ILE A 198 -15.31 6.77 13.38
CA ILE A 198 -16.35 7.05 14.38
C ILE A 198 -15.72 7.55 15.68
N ASP A 199 -14.72 6.83 16.18
CA ASP A 199 -13.99 7.20 17.40
C ASP A 199 -13.40 8.61 17.28
N ALA A 200 -12.82 8.96 16.13
CA ALA A 200 -12.31 10.31 15.89
C ALA A 200 -13.41 11.37 15.73
N CYS A 201 -14.60 11.02 15.25
CA CYS A 201 -15.75 11.92 15.23
C CYS A 201 -16.26 12.22 16.65
N GLU A 202 -16.23 11.22 17.54
CA GLU A 202 -16.73 11.35 18.91
C GLU A 202 -15.72 11.99 19.87
N SER A 203 -14.46 11.57 19.78
CA SER A 203 -13.38 12.01 20.69
C SER A 203 -12.50 13.12 20.13
N GLY A 204 -12.69 13.48 18.85
CA GLY A 204 -11.79 14.35 18.11
C GLY A 204 -10.53 13.61 17.62
N GLY A 205 -9.74 14.28 16.77
CA GLY A 205 -8.47 13.75 16.28
C GLY A 205 -8.37 13.69 14.76
N SER A 206 -7.20 13.26 14.28
CA SER A 206 -6.88 13.10 12.86
C SER A 206 -6.55 11.64 12.59
N PRO A 207 -7.55 10.79 12.30
CA PRO A 207 -7.31 9.37 12.09
C PRO A 207 -6.51 9.17 10.80
N SER A 208 -5.73 8.09 10.76
CA SER A 208 -4.95 7.67 9.60
C SER A 208 -5.38 6.28 9.14
N PRO A 209 -5.36 5.97 7.84
CA PRO A 209 -5.04 6.87 6.73
C PRO A 209 -6.15 7.86 6.43
N GLY A 210 -5.81 9.14 6.24
CA GLY A 210 -6.73 10.21 5.90
C GLY A 210 -6.57 10.72 4.47
N VAL A 211 -7.17 11.88 4.19
CA VAL A 211 -7.14 12.52 2.87
C VAL A 211 -5.72 12.94 2.45
N ALA A 212 -4.81 13.15 3.41
CA ALA A 212 -3.41 13.48 3.10
C ALA A 212 -2.71 12.29 2.43
N GLU A 213 -2.87 11.09 2.98
CA GLU A 213 -2.35 9.84 2.44
C GLU A 213 -3.01 9.51 1.09
N GLY A 214 -4.33 9.72 0.96
CA GLY A 214 -5.03 9.55 -0.32
C GLY A 214 -4.52 10.51 -1.41
N TYR A 215 -4.28 11.79 -1.06
CA TYR A 215 -3.69 12.75 -1.98
C TYR A 215 -2.27 12.36 -2.38
N ARG A 216 -1.47 11.88 -1.42
CA ARG A 216 -0.12 11.39 -1.68
C ARG A 216 -0.10 10.24 -2.69
N VAL A 217 -0.99 9.26 -2.53
CA VAL A 217 -1.16 8.16 -3.48
C VAL A 217 -1.58 8.67 -4.86
N GLN A 218 -2.48 9.65 -4.93
CA GLN A 218 -2.86 10.26 -6.21
C GLN A 218 -1.65 10.89 -6.93
N CYS A 219 -0.75 11.57 -6.20
CA CYS A 219 0.48 12.11 -6.79
C CYS A 219 1.38 11.02 -7.39
N LEU A 220 1.47 9.86 -6.74
CA LEU A 220 2.24 8.71 -7.24
C LEU A 220 1.59 8.08 -8.48
N ILE A 221 0.26 7.97 -8.49
CA ILE A 221 -0.53 7.53 -9.66
C ILE A 221 -0.27 8.46 -10.86
N ASP A 222 -0.33 9.77 -10.65
CA ASP A 222 -0.09 10.75 -11.70
C ASP A 222 1.38 10.72 -12.19
N ALA A 223 2.33 10.50 -11.29
CA ALA A 223 3.73 10.29 -11.65
C ALA A 223 3.90 9.03 -12.52
N ALA A 224 3.24 7.92 -12.16
CA ALA A 224 3.30 6.67 -12.93
C ALA A 224 2.72 6.86 -14.35
N ARG A 225 1.60 7.57 -14.48
CA ARG A 225 1.04 7.93 -15.80
C ARG A 225 2.01 8.77 -16.63
N ARG A 226 2.62 9.80 -16.03
CA ARG A 226 3.63 10.62 -16.72
C ARG A 226 4.87 9.81 -17.11
N ALA A 227 5.33 8.90 -16.27
CA ALA A 227 6.47 8.03 -16.55
C ALA A 227 6.19 7.08 -17.72
N HIS A 228 4.98 6.51 -17.76
CA HIS A 228 4.54 5.67 -18.87
C HIS A 228 4.46 6.45 -20.18
N ALA A 229 3.80 7.61 -20.19
CA ALA A 229 3.63 8.42 -21.39
C ALA A 229 4.95 8.99 -21.93
N SER A 230 5.84 9.44 -21.04
CA SER A 230 7.13 10.06 -21.45
C SER A 230 8.24 9.06 -21.69
N GLY A 231 8.09 7.83 -21.18
CA GLY A 231 9.13 6.83 -21.22
C GLY A 231 10.23 7.01 -20.16
N ARG A 232 10.15 8.01 -19.28
CA ARG A 232 11.25 8.50 -18.43
C ARG A 232 11.06 8.21 -16.94
N TRP A 233 12.14 8.37 -16.19
CA TRP A 233 12.11 8.48 -14.74
C TRP A 233 11.43 9.78 -14.31
N ILE A 234 10.59 9.73 -13.28
CA ILE A 234 9.86 10.86 -12.71
C ILE A 234 10.19 10.93 -11.22
N ASP A 235 10.81 12.02 -10.80
CA ASP A 235 10.99 12.34 -9.39
C ASP A 235 9.66 12.77 -8.78
N VAL A 236 9.44 12.34 -7.54
CA VAL A 236 8.24 12.64 -6.77
C VAL A 236 8.67 13.24 -5.45
N ALA A 237 8.30 14.49 -5.21
CA ALA A 237 8.61 15.15 -3.95
C ALA A 237 8.08 14.30 -2.78
N PRO A 238 8.86 14.12 -1.69
CA PRO A 238 8.38 13.42 -0.51
C PRO A 238 7.14 14.15 0.07
N PRO A 239 6.27 13.44 0.80
CA PRO A 239 5.18 14.10 1.50
C PRO A 239 5.75 15.17 2.44
N ALA A 240 5.09 16.33 2.51
CA ALA A 240 5.49 17.37 3.44
C ALA A 240 5.50 16.79 4.86
N VAL A 241 6.63 16.89 5.56
CA VAL A 241 6.73 16.45 6.95
C VAL A 241 5.76 17.29 7.77
N HIS A 242 4.67 16.67 8.25
CA HIS A 242 3.85 17.27 9.28
C HIS A 242 4.60 17.07 10.60
N SER A 243 5.47 18.02 10.97
CA SER A 243 6.00 18.09 12.33
C SER A 243 4.83 18.33 13.29
N PRO A 244 4.58 17.46 14.27
CA PRO A 244 3.70 17.78 15.38
C PRO A 244 4.49 18.65 16.38
N ASP A 245 4.87 19.86 15.98
CA ASP A 245 5.57 20.78 16.88
C ASP A 245 4.64 21.88 17.42
N LEU A 246 4.46 21.79 18.73
CA LEU A 246 4.53 22.92 19.67
C LEU A 246 3.44 23.98 19.54
N VAL A 247 2.23 23.65 20.02
CA VAL A 247 1.38 24.69 20.62
C VAL A 247 1.99 25.04 21.98
N GLY A 248 2.46 26.29 22.08
CA GLY A 248 3.39 26.75 23.08
C GLY A 248 2.94 26.59 24.53
N ALA A 249 3.84 25.99 25.32
CA ALA A 249 4.04 26.39 26.71
C ALA A 249 4.55 27.84 26.70
N GLY A 250 3.71 28.79 27.13
CA GLY A 250 4.13 30.18 27.12
C GLY A 250 3.07 31.21 27.51
N LEU A 251 2.42 31.03 28.66
CA LEU A 251 1.86 32.16 29.41
C LEU A 251 2.16 31.96 30.91
N GLY A 252 3.31 32.47 31.32
CA GLY A 252 3.61 32.71 32.72
C GLY A 252 2.73 33.86 33.24
N LYS A 253 2.10 33.64 34.38
CA LYS A 253 1.61 34.69 35.29
C LYS A 253 2.80 35.30 36.05
N PRO A 254 2.69 36.56 36.51
CA PRO A 254 1.92 36.84 37.74
C PRO A 254 0.52 37.41 37.49
#